data_AF-A0A1X7TIJ4-F1
#
_entry.id   AF-A0A1X7TIJ4-F1
#
_cell.length_a   1.000
_cell.length_b   1.000
_cell.length_c   1.000
_cell.angle_alpha   90.00
_cell.angle_beta   90.00
_cell.angle_gamma   90.00
#
_symmetry.space_group_name_H-M   'P 1'
#
loop_
_entity.id
_entity.type
_entity.pdbx_description
1 polymer ?
#
loop_
_entity_poly.entity_id
_entity_poly.type
_entity_poly.pdbx_seq_one_letter_code
_entity_poly.pdbx_strand_id
1 'polypeptide(L)'
;PTTSSSFNTITEDTESSIGGASASATVDVKKVKKVINDVVVSHYDDLTSLPKDAVSDLANKLYAVCLINSTVRDNPSMQAFIIEFKAGLNFKKKLPKVEEHCQKFLSSFIAVRGSCADAAEAL
;
A
#
# COMPACT_ATOMS: atom_id res chain seq x y z
N PRO A 1 14.80 -52.31 63.39
CA PRO A 1 14.35 -52.48 61.99
C PRO A 1 15.11 -51.53 61.07
N THR A 2 16.01 -52.09 60.28
CA THR A 2 16.66 -51.48 59.11
C THR A 2 15.59 -51.19 58.06
N THR A 3 15.61 -50.02 57.41
CA THR A 3 15.38 -49.89 55.96
C THR A 3 15.99 -48.58 55.48
N SER A 4 16.89 -48.76 54.52
CA SER A 4 17.59 -47.80 53.69
C SER A 4 16.65 -47.11 52.69
N SER A 5 16.90 -45.86 52.29
CA SER A 5 17.26 -45.56 50.90
C SER A 5 17.64 -44.09 50.69
N SER A 6 18.59 -43.89 49.80
CA SER A 6 19.35 -42.69 49.52
C SER A 6 18.87 -41.95 48.26
N PHE A 7 19.31 -40.70 48.15
CA PHE A 7 19.88 -39.98 46.98
C PHE A 7 19.24 -38.63 46.61
N ASN A 8 20.14 -37.63 46.57
CA ASN A 8 19.94 -36.24 46.15
C ASN A 8 19.97 -36.14 44.63
N THR A 9 19.16 -35.24 44.04
CA THR A 9 19.52 -34.59 42.76
C THR A 9 18.96 -33.16 42.74
N ILE A 10 19.88 -32.20 42.63
CA ILE A 10 19.65 -30.79 42.36
C ILE A 10 19.34 -30.66 40.87
N THR A 11 18.31 -29.91 40.50
CA THR A 11 18.14 -29.45 39.11
C THR A 11 17.91 -27.95 39.14
N GLU A 12 19.02 -27.26 38.94
CA GLU A 12 19.12 -25.89 38.50
C GLU A 12 18.83 -25.87 37.00
N ASP A 13 17.76 -25.20 36.60
CA ASP A 13 17.57 -24.69 35.24
C ASP A 13 16.56 -23.54 35.34
N THR A 14 17.02 -22.40 35.86
CA THR A 14 16.38 -21.12 35.55
C THR A 14 17.00 -20.67 34.23
N GLU A 15 16.39 -21.13 33.15
CA GLU A 15 16.70 -20.71 31.81
C GLU A 15 16.48 -19.19 31.74
N SER A 16 17.61 -18.47 31.67
CA SER A 16 17.68 -17.03 31.51
C SER A 16 16.86 -16.63 30.30
N SER A 17 15.78 -15.90 30.56
CA SER A 17 14.93 -15.23 29.58
C SER A 17 15.78 -14.61 28.49
N ILE A 18 15.79 -15.24 27.31
CA ILE A 18 16.26 -14.61 26.09
C ILE A 18 15.34 -13.42 25.92
N GLY A 19 15.89 -12.23 26.18
CA GLY A 19 15.34 -10.96 25.75
C GLY A 19 15.17 -11.00 24.25
N GLY A 20 14.07 -11.59 23.80
CA GLY A 20 13.59 -11.56 22.45
C GLY A 20 13.15 -10.14 22.18
N ALA A 21 14.12 -9.26 21.90
CA ALA A 21 13.86 -8.05 21.17
C ALA A 21 13.19 -8.49 19.88
N SER A 22 11.86 -8.41 19.84
CA SER A 22 11.08 -8.54 18.62
C SER A 22 11.71 -7.55 17.66
N ALA A 23 12.45 -8.06 16.67
CA ALA A 23 13.05 -7.23 15.65
C ALA A 23 11.90 -6.51 14.99
N SER A 24 11.70 -5.24 15.33
CA SER A 24 10.69 -4.39 14.72
C SER A 24 11.03 -4.34 13.24
N ALA A 25 10.33 -5.14 12.44
CA ALA A 25 10.54 -5.20 11.01
C ALA A 25 10.29 -3.80 10.45
N THR A 26 11.37 -3.11 10.08
CA THR A 26 11.26 -1.80 9.46
C THR A 26 10.77 -2.00 8.03
N VAL A 27 9.58 -1.48 7.73
CA VAL A 27 9.03 -1.56 6.38
C VAL A 27 9.88 -0.70 5.44
N ASP A 28 10.48 -1.34 4.44
CA ASP A 28 11.22 -0.63 3.39
C ASP A 28 10.26 0.09 2.44
N VAL A 29 10.09 1.40 2.67
CA VAL A 29 9.24 2.29 1.86
C VAL A 29 9.66 2.26 0.38
N LYS A 30 10.94 2.08 0.05
CA LYS A 30 11.40 2.01 -1.34
C LYS A 30 10.88 0.75 -2.01
N LYS A 31 10.94 -0.39 -1.32
CA LYS A 31 10.38 -1.65 -1.80
C LYS A 31 8.85 -1.56 -1.97
N VAL A 32 8.14 -0.96 -1.01
CA VAL A 32 6.69 -0.75 -1.10
C VAL A 32 6.32 0.10 -2.34
N LYS A 33 6.99 1.24 -2.56
CA LYS A 33 6.74 2.08 -3.74
C LYS A 33 7.01 1.35 -5.05
N LYS A 34 8.00 0.46 -5.09
CA LYS A 34 8.27 -0.38 -6.26
C LYS A 34 7.10 -1.31 -6.56
N VAL A 35 6.62 -2.05 -5.55
CA VAL A 35 5.47 -2.95 -5.69
C VAL A 35 4.24 -2.20 -6.19
N ILE A 36 3.94 -1.02 -5.61
CA ILE A 36 2.81 -0.19 -6.06
C ILE A 36 2.97 0.21 -7.54
N ASN A 37 4.17 0.63 -7.95
CA ASN A 37 4.42 0.97 -9.36
C ASN A 37 4.26 -0.25 -10.28
N ASP A 38 4.71 -1.43 -9.84
CA ASP A 38 4.62 -2.66 -10.62
C ASP A 38 3.14 -3.08 -10.79
N VAL A 39 2.32 -2.96 -9.74
CA VAL A 39 0.86 -3.21 -9.78
C VAL A 39 0.13 -2.24 -10.71
N VAL A 40 0.45 -0.95 -10.66
CA VAL A 40 -0.18 0.03 -11.56
C VAL A 40 0.20 -0.24 -13.03
N VAL A 41 1.43 -0.71 -13.29
CA VAL A 41 1.87 -1.08 -14.64
C VAL A 41 1.19 -2.36 -15.12
N SER A 42 1.01 -3.36 -14.25
CA SER A 42 0.37 -4.63 -14.64
C SER A 42 -1.09 -4.48 -15.04
N HIS A 43 -1.80 -3.48 -14.50
CA HIS A 43 -3.20 -3.18 -14.81
C HIS A 43 -3.37 -2.03 -15.82
N TYR A 44 -2.30 -1.61 -16.50
CA TYR A 44 -2.35 -0.44 -17.39
C TYR A 44 -3.38 -0.61 -18.52
N ASP A 45 -3.43 -1.78 -19.14
CA ASP A 45 -4.36 -2.05 -20.24
C ASP A 45 -5.81 -2.02 -19.76
N ASP A 46 -6.10 -2.61 -18.59
CA ASP A 46 -7.42 -2.56 -17.96
C ASP A 46 -7.84 -1.12 -17.63
N LEU A 47 -6.93 -0.34 -17.03
CA LEU A 47 -7.19 1.06 -16.68
C LEU A 47 -7.40 1.93 -17.93
N THR A 48 -6.69 1.68 -19.02
CA THR A 48 -6.86 2.43 -20.28
C THR A 48 -8.07 2.01 -21.10
N SER A 49 -8.68 0.87 -20.78
CA SER A 49 -9.95 0.42 -21.36
C SER A 49 -11.18 1.15 -20.81
N LEU A 50 -11.03 1.93 -19.73
CA LEU A 50 -12.13 2.65 -19.10
C LEU A 50 -12.83 3.60 -20.09
N PRO A 51 -14.18 3.72 -20.03
CA PRO A 51 -14.93 4.62 -20.90
C PRO A 51 -14.48 6.08 -20.78
N LYS A 52 -14.47 6.81 -21.91
CA LYS A 52 -14.02 8.22 -21.95
C LYS A 52 -14.76 9.14 -20.99
N ASP A 53 -16.07 8.93 -20.82
CA ASP A 53 -16.89 9.71 -19.89
C ASP A 53 -16.46 9.47 -18.44
N ALA A 54 -16.19 8.20 -18.08
CA ALA A 54 -15.68 7.82 -16.77
C ALA A 54 -14.28 8.41 -16.51
N VAL A 55 -13.41 8.44 -17.52
CA VAL A 55 -12.08 9.08 -17.44
C VAL A 55 -12.21 10.59 -17.19
N SER A 56 -13.20 11.24 -17.80
CA SER A 56 -13.47 12.68 -17.58
C SER A 56 -13.96 12.97 -16.16
N ASP A 57 -14.89 12.16 -15.65
CA ASP A 57 -15.39 12.29 -14.27
C ASP A 57 -14.29 12.00 -13.24
N LEU A 58 -13.46 11.00 -13.50
CA LEU A 58 -12.32 10.66 -12.67
C LEU A 58 -11.32 11.81 -12.58
N ALA A 59 -11.08 12.52 -13.68
CA ALA A 59 -10.20 13.70 -13.69
C ALA A 59 -10.64 14.74 -12.66
N ASN A 60 -11.95 15.01 -12.58
CA ASN A 60 -12.50 15.95 -11.61
C ASN A 60 -12.29 15.49 -10.17
N LYS A 61 -12.44 14.18 -9.90
CA LYS A 61 -12.19 13.61 -8.55
C LYS A 61 -10.72 13.69 -8.17
N LEU A 62 -9.82 13.30 -9.07
CA LEU A 62 -8.37 13.35 -8.86
C LEU A 62 -7.86 14.78 -8.64
N TYR A 63 -8.40 15.75 -9.37
CA TYR A 63 -8.06 17.16 -9.20
C TYR A 63 -8.51 17.69 -7.84
N ALA A 64 -9.72 17.34 -7.41
CA ALA A 64 -10.27 17.76 -6.12
C ALA A 64 -9.43 17.28 -4.92
N VAL A 65 -8.76 16.13 -5.05
CA VAL A 65 -7.82 15.61 -4.03
C VAL A 65 -6.35 16.01 -4.27
N CYS A 66 -6.11 16.92 -5.22
CA CYS A 66 -4.81 17.43 -5.62
C CYS A 66 -3.81 16.34 -6.04
N LEU A 67 -4.29 15.27 -6.67
CA LEU A 67 -3.44 14.23 -7.26
C LEU A 67 -2.99 14.55 -8.68
N ILE A 68 -3.74 15.39 -9.39
CA ILE A 68 -3.40 15.88 -10.73
C ILE A 68 -3.50 17.39 -10.78
N ASN A 69 -2.77 18.02 -11.71
CA ASN A 69 -2.86 19.45 -11.94
C ASN A 69 -4.05 19.82 -12.87
N SER A 70 -4.29 21.12 -13.06
CA SER A 70 -5.39 21.61 -13.90
C SER A 70 -5.21 21.25 -15.38
N THR A 71 -3.98 21.24 -15.90
CA THR A 71 -3.69 20.85 -17.29
C THR A 71 -4.12 19.41 -17.58
N VAL A 72 -3.86 18.49 -16.65
CA VAL A 72 -4.24 17.08 -16.76
C VAL A 72 -5.74 16.89 -16.55
N ARG A 73 -6.38 17.70 -15.69
CA ARG A 73 -7.84 17.72 -15.57
C ARG A 73 -8.51 18.17 -16.87
N ASP A 74 -7.99 19.21 -17.51
CA ASP A 74 -8.58 19.81 -18.70
C ASP A 74 -8.32 18.97 -19.96
N ASN A 75 -7.29 18.10 -19.95
CA ASN A 75 -6.98 17.15 -21.02
C ASN A 75 -6.83 15.74 -20.43
N PRO A 76 -7.93 15.10 -20.01
CA PRO A 76 -7.88 13.89 -19.21
C PRO A 76 -7.45 12.68 -20.02
N SER A 77 -6.53 11.89 -19.45
CA SER A 77 -6.19 10.56 -19.94
C SER A 77 -5.70 9.70 -18.79
N MET A 78 -5.97 8.40 -18.85
CA MET A 78 -5.50 7.47 -17.81
C MET A 78 -3.97 7.46 -17.72
N GLN A 79 -3.29 7.56 -18.86
CA GLN A 79 -1.83 7.68 -18.90
C GLN A 79 -1.34 8.90 -18.10
N ALA A 80 -1.94 10.07 -18.30
CA ALA A 80 -1.55 11.28 -17.58
C ALA A 80 -1.83 11.16 -16.07
N PHE A 81 -2.94 10.54 -15.67
CA PHE A 81 -3.24 10.29 -14.25
C PHE A 81 -2.19 9.39 -13.60
N ILE A 82 -1.80 8.31 -14.28
CA ILE A 82 -0.77 7.38 -13.80
C ILE A 82 0.59 8.08 -13.69
N ILE A 83 0.96 8.93 -14.65
CA ILE A 83 2.22 9.69 -14.61
C ILE A 83 2.26 10.62 -13.38
N GLU A 84 1.22 11.41 -13.16
CA GLU A 84 1.09 12.31 -11.99
C GLU A 84 1.08 11.52 -10.68
N PHE A 85 0.32 10.41 -10.63
CA PHE A 85 0.28 9.52 -9.47
C PHE A 85 1.68 9.00 -9.11
N LYS A 86 2.42 8.47 -10.09
CA LYS A 86 3.79 7.94 -9.89
C LYS A 86 4.77 9.04 -9.47
N ALA A 87 4.65 10.23 -10.07
CA ALA A 87 5.45 11.38 -9.69
C ALA A 87 5.20 11.76 -8.22
N GLY A 88 3.94 11.91 -7.81
CA GLY A 88 3.55 12.20 -6.44
C GLY A 88 3.99 11.12 -5.44
N LEU A 89 3.87 9.84 -5.82
CA LEU A 89 4.29 8.70 -5.01
C LEU A 89 5.80 8.72 -4.74
N ASN A 90 6.61 9.07 -5.74
CA ASN A 90 8.08 9.10 -5.61
C ASN A 90 8.54 10.05 -4.50
N PHE A 91 7.84 11.18 -4.29
CA PHE A 91 8.15 12.15 -3.24
C PHE A 91 7.73 11.71 -1.84
N LYS A 92 6.93 10.64 -1.69
CA LYS A 92 6.53 10.13 -0.37
C LYS A 92 7.69 9.36 0.26
N LYS A 93 8.11 9.79 1.45
CA LYS A 93 9.24 9.22 2.22
C LYS A 93 8.83 8.36 3.41
N LYS A 94 7.58 8.50 3.87
CA LYS A 94 7.03 7.79 5.03
C LYS A 94 5.89 6.89 4.58
N LEU A 95 5.78 5.69 5.15
CA LEU A 95 4.74 4.71 4.81
C LEU A 95 3.31 5.29 4.91
N PRO A 96 2.92 6.01 5.98
CA PRO A 96 1.57 6.59 6.06
C PRO A 96 1.27 7.59 4.92
N LYS A 97 2.30 8.25 4.39
CA LYS A 97 2.14 9.18 3.26
C LYS A 97 2.09 8.47 1.91
N VAL A 98 2.64 7.26 1.82
CA VAL A 98 2.43 6.37 0.67
C VAL A 98 0.99 5.85 0.69
N GLU A 99 0.53 5.35 1.83
CA GLU A 99 -0.85 4.86 2.02
C GLU A 99 -1.88 5.95 1.71
N GLU A 100 -1.73 7.15 2.28
CA GLU A 100 -2.63 8.28 2.00
C GLU A 100 -2.70 8.61 0.50
N HIS A 101 -1.56 8.54 -0.21
CA HIS A 101 -1.48 8.83 -1.63
C HIS A 101 -2.22 7.78 -2.47
N CYS A 102 -2.03 6.49 -2.14
CA CYS A 102 -2.75 5.38 -2.76
C CYS A 102 -4.26 5.45 -2.47
N GLN A 103 -4.64 5.70 -1.22
CA GLN A 103 -6.05 5.79 -0.81
C GLN A 103 -6.78 6.92 -1.54
N LYS A 104 -6.16 8.10 -1.68
CA LYS A 104 -6.75 9.20 -2.46
C LYS A 104 -6.99 8.82 -3.91
N PHE A 105 -6.06 8.08 -4.51
CA PHE A 105 -6.17 7.60 -5.88
C PHE A 105 -7.35 6.63 -6.01
N LEU A 106 -7.36 5.55 -5.23
CA LEU A 106 -8.42 4.53 -5.26
C LEU A 106 -9.80 5.11 -4.87
N SER A 107 -9.87 5.96 -3.86
CA SER A 107 -11.12 6.60 -3.45
C SER A 107 -11.70 7.50 -4.54
N SER A 108 -10.87 8.09 -5.39
CA SER A 108 -11.33 8.90 -6.52
C SER A 108 -12.02 8.04 -7.59
N PHE A 109 -11.51 6.84 -7.84
CA PHE A 109 -12.14 5.86 -8.72
C PHE A 109 -13.48 5.38 -8.16
N ILE A 110 -13.51 4.99 -6.88
CA ILE A 110 -14.72 4.55 -6.18
C ILE A 110 -15.81 5.65 -6.22
N ALA A 111 -15.41 6.92 -6.08
CA ALA A 111 -16.33 8.05 -6.12
C ALA A 111 -17.01 8.28 -7.48
N VAL A 112 -16.44 7.79 -8.59
CA VAL A 112 -17.05 7.81 -9.93
C VAL A 112 -18.11 6.70 -10.09
N ARG A 113 -17.94 5.59 -9.36
CA ARG A 113 -18.79 4.36 -9.43
C ARG A 113 -18.63 3.60 -10.76
N GLY A 114 -19.44 2.56 -10.95
CA GLY A 114 -19.42 1.72 -12.15
C GLY A 114 -18.05 1.07 -12.37
N SER A 115 -17.63 0.99 -13.63
CA SER A 115 -16.35 0.37 -14.01
C SER A 115 -15.12 1.01 -13.35
N CYS A 116 -15.20 2.27 -12.92
CA CYS A 116 -14.12 2.87 -12.13
C CYS A 116 -14.02 2.27 -10.73
N ALA A 117 -15.14 1.99 -10.06
CA ALA A 117 -15.12 1.33 -8.76
C ALA A 117 -14.58 -0.10 -8.87
N ASP A 118 -15.04 -0.84 -9.89
CA ASP A 118 -14.55 -2.21 -10.15
C ASP A 118 -13.04 -2.22 -10.42
N ALA A 119 -12.54 -1.24 -11.19
CA ALA A 119 -11.11 -1.08 -11.46
C ALA A 119 -10.30 -0.75 -10.19
N ALA A 120 -10.88 -0.02 -9.23
CA ALA A 120 -10.20 0.26 -7.95
C ALA A 120 -10.17 -0.95 -7.02
N GLU A 121 -11.19 -1.81 -7.06
CA GLU A 121 -11.24 -3.05 -6.28
C GLU A 121 -10.29 -4.12 -6.83
N ALA A 122 -10.03 -4.11 -8.14
CA ALA A 122 -9.08 -5.01 -8.78
C ALA A 122 -7.60 -4.65 -8.52
N LEU A 123 -7.32 -3.41 -8.06
CA LEU A 123 -5.97 -2.84 -7.92
C LEU A 123 -5.37 -3.02 -6.52
#